data_AF-A0A8H7GHR7-F1
#
_entry.id   AF-A0A8H7GHR7-F1
#
_cell.length_a   1.000
_cell.length_b   1.000
_cell.length_c   1.000
_cell.angle_alpha   90.00
_cell.angle_beta   90.00
_cell.angle_gamma   90.00
#
_symmetry.space_group_name_H-M   'P 1'
#
loop_
_entity.id
_entity.type
_entity.pdbx_description
1 polymer ?
#
loop_
_entity_poly.entity_id
_entity_poly.type
_entity_poly.pdbx_seq_one_letter_code
_entity_poly.pdbx_strand_id
1 'polypeptide(L)'
;LIFHFRIRLYSTKTLKPLGTLSYHKEGCQAVSFAHSLPADSAPKDSDEDSDDEEMTTTEKETRARWLVAAGKDNRVSIWEMISFHSSKR
;
A
#
# COMPACT_ATOMS: atom_id res chain seq x y z
N LEU A 1 -1.98 10.96 30.00
CA LEU A 1 -2.04 9.87 29.01
C LEU A 1 -1.35 10.35 27.74
N ILE A 2 -0.20 9.78 27.39
CA ILE A 2 0.48 10.11 26.14
C ILE A 2 -0.20 9.29 25.04
N PHE A 3 -0.97 9.95 24.17
CA PHE A 3 -1.53 9.31 22.99
C PHE A 3 -0.45 9.25 21.92
N HIS A 4 0.02 8.05 21.61
CA HIS A 4 0.86 7.83 20.44
C HIS A 4 -0.05 7.65 19.22
N PHE A 5 0.10 8.51 18.21
CA PHE A 5 -0.69 8.48 16.98
C PHE A 5 -0.19 7.37 16.05
N ARG A 6 -0.65 6.15 16.36
CA ARG A 6 -0.19 4.91 15.74
C ARG A 6 -1.27 4.34 14.84
N ILE A 7 -0.87 3.94 13.64
CA ILE A 7 -1.76 3.24 12.69
C ILE A 7 -1.60 1.75 12.95
N ARG A 8 -2.69 1.06 13.25
CA ARG A 8 -2.69 -0.37 13.55
C ARG A 8 -3.28 -1.13 12.38
N LEU A 9 -2.52 -2.10 11.88
CA LEU A 9 -2.95 -2.96 10.79
C LEU A 9 -3.51 -4.26 11.37
N TYR A 10 -4.64 -4.69 10.80
CA TYR A 10 -5.32 -5.92 11.17
C TYR A 10 -5.62 -6.74 9.93
N SER A 11 -5.61 -8.06 10.08
CA SER A 11 -6.06 -8.97 9.04
C SER A 11 -7.56 -8.79 8.81
N THR A 12 -8.00 -8.58 7.57
CA THR A 12 -9.44 -8.51 7.25
C THR A 12 -10.15 -9.86 7.45
N LYS A 13 -9.41 -10.97 7.30
CA LYS A 13 -9.95 -12.33 7.46
C LYS A 13 -10.08 -12.75 8.93
N THR A 14 -9.07 -12.47 9.75
CA THR A 14 -8.99 -13.01 11.12
C THR A 14 -9.10 -11.95 12.21
N LEU A 15 -9.05 -10.66 11.83
CA LEU A 15 -8.97 -9.51 12.73
C LEU A 15 -7.77 -9.56 13.70
N LYS A 16 -6.79 -10.42 13.42
CA LYS A 16 -5.55 -10.47 14.18
C LYS A 16 -4.66 -9.28 13.85
N PRO A 17 -3.93 -8.73 14.84
CA PRO A 17 -2.99 -7.64 14.61
C PRO A 17 -1.86 -8.10 13.68
N LEU A 18 -1.60 -7.30 12.64
CA LEU A 18 -0.51 -7.51 11.69
C LEU A 18 0.72 -6.66 12.02
N GLY A 19 0.50 -5.49 12.61
CA GLY A 19 1.60 -4.58 12.92
C GLY A 19 1.12 -3.20 13.35
N THR A 20 2.07 -2.32 13.60
CA THR A 20 1.77 -0.94 13.97
C THR A 20 2.80 0.00 13.36
N LEU A 21 2.32 1.03 12.66
CA LEU A 21 3.13 2.07 12.05
C LEU A 21 3.10 3.31 12.95
N SER A 22 4.27 3.91 13.16
CA SER A 22 4.44 5.05 14.05
C SER A 22 5.38 6.05 13.39
N TYR A 23 4.84 7.20 12.99
CA TYR A 23 5.60 8.29 12.39
C TYR A 23 5.10 9.65 12.87
N HIS A 24 3.78 9.87 12.79
CA HIS A 24 3.18 11.16 13.14
C HIS A 24 3.27 11.43 14.64
N LYS A 25 3.64 12.67 14.99
CA LYS A 25 3.87 13.09 16.38
C LYS A 25 2.68 13.84 17.00
N GLU A 26 1.83 14.42 16.16
CA GLU A 26 0.77 15.34 16.62
C GLU A 26 -0.66 14.90 16.26
N GLY A 27 -0.81 13.89 15.40
CA GLY A 27 -2.11 13.38 14.98
C GLY A 27 -2.01 12.61 13.66
N CYS A 28 -2.90 11.64 13.44
CA CYS A 28 -3.13 11.01 12.14
C CYS A 28 -4.63 11.11 11.85
N GLN A 29 -5.01 11.86 10.83
CA GLN A 29 -6.41 12.21 10.54
C GLN A 29 -6.95 11.48 9.31
N ALA A 30 -6.07 11.12 8.38
CA ALA A 30 -6.45 10.46 7.15
C ALA A 30 -5.50 9.31 6.85
N VAL A 31 -6.06 8.22 6.34
CA VAL A 31 -5.34 7.07 5.83
C VAL A 31 -5.95 6.65 4.50
N SER A 32 -5.13 6.18 3.57
CA SER A 32 -5.59 5.67 2.27
C SER A 32 -4.72 4.51 1.82
N PHE A 33 -5.37 3.42 1.41
CA PHE A 33 -4.69 2.29 0.79
C PHE A 33 -4.60 2.50 -0.72
N ALA A 34 -3.52 2.01 -1.30
CA ALA A 34 -3.45 1.85 -2.74
C ALA A 34 -4.59 0.96 -3.25
N HIS A 35 -5.13 1.32 -4.41
CA HIS A 35 -6.14 0.52 -5.09
C HIS A 35 -5.42 -0.54 -5.93
N SER A 36 -5.73 -1.81 -5.70
CA SER A 36 -5.30 -2.86 -6.63
C SER A 36 -6.01 -2.60 -7.96
N LEU A 37 -5.25 -2.42 -9.04
CA LEU A 37 -5.82 -2.44 -10.38
C LEU A 37 -6.44 -3.83 -10.59
N PRO A 38 -7.74 -3.95 -10.88
CA PRO A 38 -8.32 -5.23 -11.22
C PRO A 38 -7.67 -5.74 -12.51
N ALA A 39 -7.30 -7.02 -12.53
CA ALA A 39 -6.65 -7.66 -13.67
C ALA A 39 -7.43 -7.50 -15.00
N ASP A 40 -8.73 -7.24 -14.92
CA ASP A 40 -9.63 -7.06 -16.08
C ASP A 40 -9.70 -5.62 -16.62
N SER A 41 -8.94 -4.67 -16.06
CA SER A 41 -8.95 -3.26 -16.50
C SER A 41 -7.80 -2.86 -17.42
N ALA A 42 -6.97 -3.82 -17.87
CA ALA A 42 -6.02 -3.56 -18.93
C ALA A 42 -6.78 -3.33 -20.26
N PRO A 43 -6.62 -2.19 -20.94
CA PRO A 43 -7.05 -2.08 -22.31
C PRO A 43 -6.24 -3.10 -23.12
N LYS A 44 -6.94 -4.02 -23.78
CA LYS A 44 -6.36 -4.75 -24.91
C LYS A 44 -6.30 -3.77 -26.07
N ASP A 45 -5.19 -3.81 -26.80
CA ASP A 45 -4.91 -3.13 -28.07
C ASP A 45 -4.23 -1.77 -27.96
N SER A 46 -2.90 -1.78 -28.12
CA SER A 46 -2.28 -1.20 -29.32
C SER A 46 -0.79 -1.59 -29.36
N ASP A 47 -0.46 -2.50 -30.27
CA ASP A 47 0.90 -2.68 -30.76
C ASP A 47 1.40 -1.35 -31.35
N GLU A 48 2.45 -0.75 -30.78
CA GLU A 48 3.37 0.12 -31.51
C GLU A 48 4.67 0.25 -30.70
N ASP A 49 5.78 -0.17 -31.34
CA ASP A 49 7.19 -0.04 -30.93
C ASP A 49 7.46 1.14 -30.00
N SER A 50 7.64 0.86 -28.70
CA SER A 50 8.33 1.77 -27.79
C SER A 50 9.33 0.95 -27.00
N ASP A 51 10.60 1.22 -27.25
CA ASP A 51 11.79 0.66 -26.58
C ASP A 51 11.92 1.17 -25.13
N ASP A 52 10.78 1.22 -24.41
CA ASP A 52 10.69 1.49 -22.99
C ASP A 52 10.55 0.13 -22.29
N GLU A 53 11.46 -0.18 -21.38
CA GLU A 53 11.41 -1.38 -20.52
C GLU A 53 10.07 -1.41 -19.76
N GLU A 54 9.05 -2.02 -20.37
CA GLU A 54 7.70 -2.00 -19.85
C GLU A 54 7.64 -2.83 -18.56
N MET A 55 7.42 -2.15 -17.43
CA MET A 55 7.27 -2.77 -16.12
C MET A 55 6.27 -3.94 -16.19
N THR A 56 6.70 -5.13 -15.76
CA THR A 56 5.86 -6.34 -15.77
C THR A 56 4.64 -6.16 -14.86
N THR A 57 3.55 -6.89 -15.13
CA THR A 57 2.33 -6.85 -14.29
C THR A 57 2.63 -7.10 -12.81
N THR A 58 3.54 -8.03 -12.51
CA THR A 58 3.98 -8.35 -11.15
C THR A 58 4.68 -7.18 -10.47
N GLU A 59 5.50 -6.42 -11.21
CA GLU A 59 6.17 -5.24 -10.68
C GLU A 59 5.20 -4.06 -10.50
N LYS A 60 4.25 -3.90 -11.43
CA LYS A 60 3.14 -2.94 -11.30
C LYS A 60 2.32 -3.25 -10.03
N GLU A 61 1.98 -4.52 -9.78
CA GLU A 61 1.30 -4.95 -8.55
C GLU A 61 2.11 -4.68 -7.29
N THR A 62 3.42 -4.90 -7.32
CA THR A 62 4.29 -4.67 -6.17
C THR A 62 4.38 -3.18 -5.84
N ARG A 63 4.58 -2.34 -6.86
CA ARG A 63 4.58 -0.88 -6.71
C ARG A 63 3.20 -0.33 -6.31
N ALA A 64 2.12 -1.01 -6.63
CA ALA A 64 0.77 -0.65 -6.24
C ALA A 64 0.40 -1.07 -4.80
N ARG A 65 1.34 -1.57 -3.98
CA ARG A 65 1.08 -1.93 -2.58
C ARG A 65 1.66 -0.89 -1.64
N TRP A 66 0.89 0.15 -1.36
CA TRP A 66 1.25 1.15 -0.38
C TRP A 66 0.08 1.58 0.49
N LEU A 67 0.42 2.13 1.66
CA LEU A 67 -0.49 2.83 2.56
C LEU A 67 0.05 4.24 2.77
N VAL A 68 -0.81 5.22 2.61
CA VAL A 68 -0.51 6.62 2.92
C VAL A 68 -1.25 7.03 4.19
N ALA A 69 -0.58 7.84 5.02
CA ALA A 69 -1.19 8.51 6.15
C ALA A 69 -0.80 9.99 6.19
N ALA A 70 -1.74 10.84 6.58
CA ALA A 70 -1.53 12.28 6.74
C ALA A 70 -1.90 12.73 8.16
N GLY A 71 -1.07 13.62 8.70
CA GLY A 71 -1.11 14.04 10.10
C GLY A 71 -1.24 15.54 10.32
N LYS A 72 -1.54 15.92 11.58
CA LYS A 72 -1.59 17.33 12.03
C LYS A 72 -0.22 18.02 11.95
N ASP A 73 0.84 17.21 11.95
CA ASP A 73 2.22 17.64 11.85
C ASP A 73 2.59 18.14 10.44
N ASN A 74 1.61 18.35 9.55
CA ASN A 74 1.77 18.76 8.16
C ASN A 74 2.69 17.81 7.38
N ARG A 75 2.70 16.53 7.76
CA ARG A 75 3.50 15.48 7.11
C ARG A 75 2.60 14.41 6.52
N VAL A 76 3.15 13.74 5.51
CA VAL A 76 2.60 12.54 4.91
C VAL A 76 3.62 11.42 5.08
N SER A 77 3.17 10.24 5.48
CA SER A 77 3.97 9.02 5.51
C SER A 77 3.45 8.02 4.49
N ILE A 78 4.36 7.43 3.71
CA ILE A 78 4.06 6.43 2.70
C ILE A 78 4.78 5.15 3.10
N TRP A 79 4.04 4.05 3.17
CA TRP A 79 4.53 2.75 3.61
C TRP A 79 4.31 1.74 2.51
N GLU A 80 5.38 1.14 2.02
CA GLU A 80 5.29 -0.03 1.14
C GLU A 80 4.75 -1.23 1.93
N MET A 81 3.88 -2.01 1.31
CA MET A 81 3.28 -3.19 1.93
C MET A 81 3.79 -4.48 1.27
N ILE A 82 4.19 -5.43 2.10
CA ILE A 82 4.63 -6.75 1.65
C ILE A 82 3.45 -7.67 1.35
N SER A 83 3.62 -8.58 0.39
CA SER A 83 2.69 -9.68 0.16
C SER A 83 3.00 -10.83 1.10
N PHE A 84 1.96 -11.38 1.74
CA PHE A 84 2.08 -12.52 2.64
C PHE A 84 1.76 -13.86 1.97
N HIS A 85 1.81 -13.95 0.64
CA HIS A 85 1.57 -15.21 -0.05
C HIS A 85 2.54 -16.26 0.48
N SER A 86 1.99 -17.23 1.21
CA SER A 86 2.76 -18.35 1.77
C SER A 86 3.27 -19.16 0.58
N SER A 87 4.58 -19.09 0.34
CA SER A 87 5.25 -20.10 -0.46
C SER A 87 5.15 -21.40 0.32
N LYS A 88 4.10 -22.18 0.10
CA LYS A 88 4.07 -23.58 0.52
C LYS A 88 5.24 -24.26 -0.17
N ARG A 89 6.31 -24.54 0.59
CA ARG A 89 7.28 -25.59 0.24
C ARG A 89 6.75 -26.91 0.76
#